data_AF-Q3YJ09-F1
#
_entry.id   AF-Q3YJ09-F1
#
_cell.length_a   1.000
_cell.length_b   1.000
_cell.length_c   1.000
_cell.angle_alpha   90.00
_cell.angle_beta   90.00
_cell.angle_gamma   90.00
#
_symmetry.space_group_name_H-M   'P 1'
#
loop_
_entity.id
_entity.type
_entity.pdbx_description
1 polymer ?
#
loop_
_entity_poly.entity_id
_entity_poly.type
_entity_poly.pdbx_seq_one_letter_code
_entity_poly.pdbx_strand_id
1 'polypeptide(L)'
;MNIIVYCGASKGNKKEYENSAIQLGEWIAKNNHTLVFGGGNAGLMGTIANTVIHNNGKTIGVMPTFLQQRELAHDKLNELIIVENMSER
;
A
#
# COMPACT_ATOMS: atom_id res chain seq x y z
N MET A 1 6.27 -13.49 6.28
CA MET A 1 7.17 -12.34 6.45
C MET A 1 6.41 -11.06 6.13
N ASN A 2 6.75 -9.96 6.79
CA ASN A 2 6.18 -8.64 6.50
C ASN A 2 7.17 -7.86 5.63
N ILE A 3 6.69 -7.30 4.52
CA ILE A 3 7.48 -6.50 3.59
C ILE A 3 6.96 -5.07 3.62
N ILE A 4 7.79 -4.13 4.09
CA ILE A 4 7.46 -2.70 4.07
C ILE A 4 7.82 -2.14 2.69
N VAL A 5 6.86 -1.46 2.06
CA VAL A 5 7.08 -0.80 0.76
C VAL A 5 6.79 0.68 0.87
N TYR A 6 7.82 1.50 0.63
CA TYR A 6 7.69 2.94 0.47
C TYR A 6 7.44 3.29 -1.00
N CYS A 7 6.29 3.87 -1.30
CA CYS A 7 5.94 4.32 -2.64
C CYS A 7 5.02 5.55 -2.59
N GLY A 8 4.97 6.29 -3.70
CA GLY A 8 4.25 7.56 -3.77
C GLY A 8 2.75 7.43 -4.04
N ALA A 9 2.01 8.47 -3.68
CA ALA A 9 0.58 8.65 -4.01
C ALA A 9 0.34 9.03 -5.49
N SER A 10 1.42 9.22 -6.27
CA SER A 10 1.38 9.43 -7.72
C SER A 10 1.86 8.16 -8.45
N LYS A 11 1.33 7.91 -9.65
CA LYS A 11 1.80 6.82 -10.53
C LYS A 11 3.16 7.12 -11.19
N GLY A 12 3.60 8.37 -11.12
CA GLY A 12 4.73 8.87 -11.90
C GLY A 12 4.36 9.11 -13.36
N ASN A 13 5.37 9.38 -14.18
CA ASN A 13 5.23 9.76 -15.60
C ASN A 13 5.57 8.63 -16.58
N LYS A 14 5.90 7.44 -16.05
CA LYS A 14 6.32 6.26 -16.82
C LYS A 14 5.54 5.04 -16.35
N LYS A 15 5.03 4.25 -17.30
CA LYS A 15 4.19 3.08 -17.01
C LYS A 15 4.97 1.96 -16.30
N GLU A 16 6.28 1.97 -16.45
CA GLU A 16 7.24 1.05 -15.85
C GLU A 16 7.18 1.08 -14.32
N TYR A 17 6.86 2.22 -13.70
CA TYR A 17 6.68 2.30 -12.25
C TYR A 17 5.44 1.52 -11.79
N GLU A 18 4.32 1.69 -12.49
CA GLU A 18 3.08 0.96 -12.20
C GLU A 18 3.27 -0.53 -12.45
N ASN A 19 3.89 -0.90 -13.56
CA ASN A 19 4.21 -2.30 -13.88
C ASN A 19 5.11 -2.95 -12.82
N SER A 20 6.09 -2.21 -12.29
CA SER A 20 6.98 -2.71 -11.24
C SER A 20 6.24 -2.89 -9.90
N ALA A 21 5.33 -1.96 -9.56
CA ALA A 21 4.47 -2.09 -8.39
C ALA A 21 3.55 -3.31 -8.48
N ILE A 22 2.99 -3.59 -9.66
CA ILE A 22 2.20 -4.81 -9.91
C ILE A 22 3.06 -6.05 -9.73
N GLN A 23 4.23 -6.14 -10.39
CA GLN A 23 5.12 -7.30 -10.28
C GLN A 23 5.53 -7.59 -8.83
N LEU A 24 5.86 -6.55 -8.06
CA LEU A 24 6.19 -6.68 -6.65
C LEU A 24 4.98 -7.15 -5.83
N GLY A 25 3.80 -6.56 -6.04
CA GLY A 25 2.57 -6.95 -5.35
C GLY A 25 2.18 -8.41 -5.61
N GLU A 26 2.28 -8.86 -6.85
CA GLU A 26 2.06 -10.26 -7.20
C GLU A 26 3.05 -11.18 -6.49
N TRP A 27 4.33 -10.82 -6.48
CA TRP A 27 5.37 -11.61 -5.83
C TRP A 27 5.12 -11.70 -4.32
N ILE A 28 4.75 -10.60 -3.66
CA ILE A 28 4.41 -10.58 -2.23
C ILE A 28 3.25 -11.56 -1.95
N ALA A 29 2.17 -11.47 -2.73
CA ALA A 29 0.99 -12.30 -2.52
C ALA A 29 1.26 -13.79 -2.80
N LYS A 30 1.89 -14.10 -3.93
CA LYS A 30 2.22 -15.48 -4.36
C LYS A 30 3.15 -16.21 -3.40
N ASN A 31 3.98 -15.47 -2.65
CA ASN A 31 4.89 -16.04 -1.64
C ASN A 31 4.33 -15.97 -0.21
N ASN A 32 3.02 -15.72 -0.05
CA ASN A 32 2.33 -15.64 1.24
C ASN A 32 2.99 -14.62 2.19
N HIS A 33 3.51 -13.53 1.65
CA HIS A 33 4.02 -12.41 2.42
C HIS A 33 2.91 -11.39 2.68
N THR A 34 3.10 -10.56 3.70
CA THR A 34 2.19 -9.47 4.05
C THR A 34 2.81 -8.15 3.60
N LEU A 35 2.06 -7.38 2.82
CA LEU A 35 2.44 -6.01 2.46
C LEU A 35 2.15 -5.08 3.63
N VAL A 36 3.14 -4.28 4.01
CA VAL A 36 3.00 -3.15 4.94
C VAL A 36 3.34 -1.86 4.19
N PHE A 37 2.49 -0.85 4.26
CA PHE A 37 2.66 0.39 3.51
C PHE A 37 1.88 1.56 4.11
N GLY A 38 1.83 2.69 3.41
CA GLY A 38 1.22 3.94 3.86
C GLY A 38 -0.31 4.00 3.96
N GLY A 39 -1.04 2.96 3.57
CA GLY A 39 -2.50 2.90 3.68
C GLY A 39 -3.31 3.70 2.65
N GLY A 40 -2.66 4.45 1.75
CA GLY A 40 -3.33 5.25 0.72
C GLY A 40 -3.82 4.43 -0.49
N ASN A 41 -4.92 4.85 -1.12
CA ASN A 41 -5.51 4.18 -2.29
C ASN A 41 -5.11 4.82 -3.64
N ALA A 42 -4.23 5.81 -3.64
CA ALA A 42 -3.83 6.56 -4.83
C ALA A 42 -2.45 6.14 -5.36
N GLY A 43 -2.20 6.40 -6.64
CA GLY A 43 -0.88 6.22 -7.26
C GLY A 43 -0.33 4.81 -7.14
N LEU A 44 0.98 4.71 -6.92
CA LEU A 44 1.66 3.41 -6.75
C LEU A 44 1.24 2.69 -5.48
N MET A 45 0.90 3.42 -4.40
CA MET A 45 0.35 2.84 -3.17
C MET A 45 -0.95 2.06 -3.46
N GLY A 46 -1.87 2.70 -4.18
CA GLY A 46 -3.10 2.04 -4.63
C GLY A 46 -2.81 0.86 -5.55
N THR A 47 -1.89 1.01 -6.51
CA THR A 47 -1.53 -0.07 -7.43
C THR A 47 -1.05 -1.32 -6.68
N ILE A 48 -0.02 -1.19 -5.83
CA ILE A 48 0.56 -2.36 -5.15
C ILE A 48 -0.43 -3.00 -4.17
N ALA A 49 -1.19 -2.20 -3.41
CA ALA A 49 -2.18 -2.70 -2.45
C ALA A 49 -3.29 -3.49 -3.16
N ASN A 50 -3.86 -2.92 -4.23
CA ASN A 50 -4.89 -3.61 -5.02
C ASN A 50 -4.34 -4.90 -5.65
N THR A 51 -3.09 -4.90 -6.15
CA THR A 51 -2.49 -6.12 -6.69
C THR A 51 -2.36 -7.21 -5.63
N VAL A 52 -1.91 -6.89 -4.41
CA VAL A 52 -1.82 -7.87 -3.33
C VAL A 52 -3.21 -8.41 -2.96
N ILE A 53 -4.20 -7.53 -2.82
CA ILE A 53 -5.59 -7.90 -2.49
C ILE A 53 -6.20 -8.81 -3.58
N HIS A 54 -6.04 -8.46 -4.86
CA HIS A 54 -6.55 -9.26 -5.98
C HIS A 54 -5.92 -10.65 -6.05
N ASN A 55 -4.71 -10.82 -5.51
CA ASN A 55 -4.04 -12.12 -5.41
C ASN A 55 -4.24 -12.79 -4.04
N ASN A 56 -5.27 -12.39 -3.28
CA ASN A 56 -5.61 -12.93 -1.96
C ASN A 56 -4.48 -12.82 -0.91
N GLY A 57 -3.54 -11.88 -1.11
CA GLY A 57 -2.48 -11.58 -0.15
C GLY A 57 -2.97 -10.73 1.02
N LYS A 58 -2.12 -10.59 2.04
CA LYS A 58 -2.42 -9.78 3.24
C LYS A 58 -1.83 -8.38 3.13
N THR A 59 -2.58 -7.38 3.58
CA THR A 59 -2.19 -5.96 3.53
C THR A 59 -2.43 -5.24 4.86
N ILE A 60 -1.46 -4.45 5.29
CA ILE A 60 -1.51 -3.59 6.48
C ILE A 60 -1.12 -2.17 6.06
N GLY A 61 -2.02 -1.21 6.29
CA GLY A 61 -1.73 0.22 6.11
C GLY A 61 -1.37 0.88 7.44
N VAL A 62 -0.41 1.82 7.43
CA VAL A 62 -0.11 2.70 8.57
C VAL A 62 -0.27 4.15 8.12
N MET A 63 -1.22 4.86 8.72
CA MET A 63 -1.61 6.21 8.31
C MET A 63 -1.87 7.13 9.51
N PRO A 64 -1.28 8.32 9.56
CA PRO A 64 -1.62 9.33 10.54
C PRO A 64 -3.07 9.80 10.41
N THR A 65 -3.71 10.12 11.54
CA THR A 65 -5.09 10.64 11.61
C THR A 65 -5.35 11.81 10.65
N PHE A 66 -4.41 12.75 10.55
CA PHE A 66 -4.57 13.93 9.68
C PHE A 66 -4.46 13.61 8.18
N LEU A 67 -3.81 12.51 7.80
CA LEU A 67 -3.77 12.04 6.40
C LEU A 67 -5.02 11.26 6.05
N GLN A 68 -5.65 10.56 6.99
CA GLN A 68 -6.93 9.88 6.74
C GLN A 68 -8.03 10.83 6.25
N GLN A 69 -8.00 12.08 6.69
CA GLN A 69 -8.97 13.11 6.27
C GLN A 69 -8.64 13.73 4.91
N ARG A 70 -7.39 13.65 4.45
CA ARG A 70 -6.89 14.32 3.24
C ARG A 70 -6.61 13.36 2.09
N GLU A 71 -6.14 12.17 2.39
CA GLU A 71 -5.88 11.09 1.46
C GLU A 71 -7.03 10.08 1.51
N LEU A 72 -7.37 9.53 0.34
CA LEU A 72 -8.31 8.41 0.28
C LEU A 72 -7.63 7.18 0.87
N ALA A 73 -7.95 6.89 2.13
CA ALA A 73 -7.57 5.63 2.77
C ALA A 73 -8.10 4.46 1.95
N HIS A 74 -7.33 3.38 1.87
CA HIS A 74 -7.75 2.19 1.16
C HIS A 74 -8.73 1.39 2.03
N ASP A 75 -9.92 1.18 1.48
CA ASP A 75 -11.11 0.61 2.13
C ASP A 75 -11.14 -0.92 2.21
N LYS A 76 -10.20 -1.60 1.54
CA LYS A 76 -10.17 -3.06 1.39
C LYS A 76 -8.93 -3.71 2.02
N LEU A 77 -8.21 -2.96 2.85
CA LEU A 77 -7.06 -3.49 3.58
C LEU A 77 -7.52 -4.52 4.62
N ASN A 78 -6.65 -5.48 4.93
CA ASN A 78 -6.93 -6.39 6.05
C ASN A 78 -6.83 -5.65 7.39
N GLU A 79 -5.93 -4.68 7.47
CA GLU A 79 -5.72 -3.86 8.65
C GLU A 79 -5.30 -2.44 8.25
N LEU A 80 -5.80 -1.44 8.96
CA LEU A 80 -5.37 -0.05 8.85
C LEU A 80 -5.08 0.46 10.27
N ILE A 81 -3.81 0.69 10.54
CA ILE A 81 -3.30 1.23 11.81
C ILE A 81 -3.28 2.76 11.69
N ILE A 82 -4.04 3.41 12.56
CA ILE A 82 -4.10 4.87 12.64
C ILE A 82 -3.19 5.36 13.77
N VAL A 83 -2.29 6.29 13.45
CA VAL A 83 -1.31 6.87 14.39
C VAL A 83 -1.47 8.38 14.53
N GLU A 84 -0.86 9.01 15.53
CA GLU A 84 -1.07 10.44 15.79
C GLU A 84 -0.28 11.32 14.83
N ASN A 85 0.96 10.94 14.51
CA ASN A 85 1.91 11.78 13.77
C ASN A 85 2.79 10.98 12.81
N MET A 86 3.62 11.70 12.03
CA MET A 86 4.52 11.09 11.03
C MET A 86 5.71 10.33 11.64
N SER A 87 6.10 10.61 12.88
CA SER A 87 7.21 9.93 13.55
C SER A 87 6.80 8.57 14.10
N GLU A 88 5.53 8.41 14.45
CA GLU A 88 4.93 7.12 14.83
C GLU A 88 4.63 6.21 13.63
N ARG A 89 4.49 6.79 12.44
CA ARG A 89 4.24 6.08 11.18
C ARG A 89 5.52 5.47 10.62
#